data_AF-A0A3C0G531-F1
#
_entry.id   AF-A0A3C0G531-F1
#
_cell.length_a   1.000
_cell.length_b   1.000
_cell.length_c   1.000
_cell.angle_alpha   90.00
_cell.angle_beta   90.00
_cell.angle_gamma   90.00
#
_symmetry.space_group_name_H-M   'P 1'
#
loop_
_entity.id
_entity.type
_entity.pdbx_description
1 polymer ?
#
loop_
_entity_poly.entity_id
_entity_poly.type
_entity_poly.pdbx_seq_one_letter_code
_entity_poly.pdbx_strand_id
1 'polypeptide(L)'
;GQERRGEENSRKTLKLLMDNTFQWVAYDTESFRFSGTGGGSYTSLDGIYTEHIEFFSKDDTRVGAQLNFNYNIKGKDWHHTGKNSKGEPMYEIWSKR
;
A
#
# COMPACT_ATOMS: atom_id res chain seq x y z
N GLY A 1 -6.45 -15.23 3.87
CA GLY A 1 -5.65 -14.21 3.16
C GLY A 1 -6.54 -13.50 2.17
N GLN A 2 -6.38 -12.19 1.95
CA GLN A 2 -7.12 -11.49 0.91
C GLN A 2 -6.82 -12.08 -0.47
N GLU A 3 -7.86 -12.39 -1.24
CA GLU A 3 -7.75 -12.63 -2.67
C GLU A 3 -7.51 -11.29 -3.38
N ARG A 4 -6.87 -11.34 -4.55
CA ARG A 4 -6.68 -10.16 -5.40
C ARG A 4 -8.05 -9.54 -5.65
N ARG A 5 -8.21 -8.25 -5.32
CA ARG A 5 -9.45 -7.53 -5.65
C ARG A 5 -9.61 -7.55 -7.16
N GLY A 6 -10.61 -8.29 -7.63
CA GLY A 6 -10.95 -8.42 -9.04
C GLY A 6 -11.28 -7.06 -9.67
N GLU A 7 -11.32 -7.03 -10.99
CA GLU A 7 -11.62 -5.79 -11.74
C GLU A 7 -13.05 -5.29 -11.46
N GLU A 8 -13.98 -6.20 -11.14
CA GLU A 8 -15.37 -5.95 -10.74
C GLU A 8 -15.56 -5.04 -9.51
N ASN A 9 -14.59 -4.97 -8.57
CA ASN A 9 -14.77 -4.14 -7.38
C ASN A 9 -14.39 -2.68 -7.65
N SER A 10 -15.34 -1.75 -7.60
CA SER A 10 -15.10 -0.33 -7.88
C SER A 10 -14.11 0.35 -6.92
N ARG A 11 -13.93 -0.16 -5.69
CA ARG A 11 -12.94 0.38 -4.74
C ARG A 11 -11.55 -0.13 -5.05
N LYS A 12 -10.70 0.77 -5.54
CA LYS A 12 -9.31 0.50 -5.90
C LYS A 12 -8.34 1.24 -4.98
N THR A 13 -7.14 0.68 -4.89
CA THR A 13 -5.96 1.39 -4.38
C THR A 13 -4.89 1.35 -5.46
N LEU A 14 -4.33 2.50 -5.81
CA LEU A 14 -3.16 2.62 -6.68
C LEU A 14 -1.94 2.96 -5.83
N LYS A 15 -0.77 2.39 -6.14
CA LYS A 15 0.50 2.74 -5.50
C LYS A 15 1.49 3.19 -6.58
N LEU A 16 2.02 4.39 -6.41
CA LEU A 16 3.14 4.94 -7.19
C LEU A 16 4.42 4.72 -6.39
N LEU A 17 5.49 4.28 -7.06
CA LEU A 17 6.83 4.13 -6.52
C LEU A 17 7.81 4.82 -7.47
N MET A 18 8.54 5.81 -6.98
CA MET A 18 9.48 6.60 -7.77
C MET A 18 10.52 7.20 -6.84
N ASP A 19 11.81 7.10 -7.20
CA ASP A 19 12.93 7.73 -6.49
C ASP A 19 12.87 7.58 -4.96
N ASN A 20 12.80 6.32 -4.49
CA ASN A 20 12.68 5.97 -3.06
C ASN A 20 11.46 6.55 -2.35
N THR A 21 10.48 7.06 -3.09
CA THR A 21 9.24 7.65 -2.59
C THR A 21 8.06 6.79 -3.03
N PHE A 22 7.08 6.65 -2.16
CA PHE A 22 5.82 5.98 -2.47
C PHE A 22 4.64 6.90 -2.16
N GLN A 23 3.56 6.69 -2.91
CA GLN A 23 2.26 7.22 -2.58
C GLN A 23 1.21 6.18 -2.93
N TRP A 24 0.26 5.95 -2.05
CA TRP A 24 -0.94 5.21 -2.37
C TRP A 24 -2.16 6.13 -2.39
N VAL A 25 -3.13 5.80 -3.23
CA VAL A 25 -4.40 6.53 -3.38
C VAL A 25 -5.53 5.50 -3.36
N ALA A 26 -6.46 5.66 -2.42
CA ALA A 26 -7.70 4.89 -2.35
C ALA A 26 -8.84 5.69 -2.98
N TYR A 27 -9.54 5.11 -3.95
CA TYR A 27 -10.60 5.76 -4.70
C TYR A 27 -11.63 4.75 -5.21
N ASP A 28 -12.75 5.26 -5.70
CA ASP A 28 -13.84 4.49 -6.26
C ASP A 28 -13.98 4.84 -7.76
N THR A 29 -13.91 3.84 -8.64
CA THR A 29 -13.88 4.05 -10.10
C THR A 29 -15.23 4.39 -10.69
N GLU A 30 -16.34 4.07 -10.01
CA GLU A 30 -17.69 4.33 -10.51
C GLU A 30 -18.18 5.71 -10.07
N SER A 31 -18.03 6.00 -8.78
CA SER A 31 -18.45 7.29 -8.20
C SER A 31 -17.40 8.39 -8.32
N PHE A 32 -16.18 8.05 -8.78
CA PHE A 32 -15.01 8.93 -8.79
C PHE A 32 -14.63 9.50 -7.41
N ARG A 33 -15.17 8.92 -6.34
CA ARG A 33 -14.95 9.41 -4.99
C ARG A 33 -13.54 9.08 -4.53
N PHE A 34 -12.77 10.11 -4.23
CA PHE A 34 -11.53 9.99 -3.49
C PHE A 34 -11.81 9.58 -2.05
N SER A 35 -11.14 8.53 -1.58
CA SER A 35 -11.28 8.05 -0.21
C SER A 35 -10.11 8.47 0.68
N GLY A 36 -8.88 8.54 0.16
CA GLY A 36 -7.72 8.96 0.94
C GLY A 36 -6.40 8.65 0.25
N THR A 37 -5.32 9.27 0.73
CA THR A 37 -3.96 9.04 0.24
C THR A 37 -2.98 9.08 1.39
N GLY A 38 -1.89 8.35 1.25
CA GLY A 38 -0.74 8.43 2.14
C GLY A 38 0.53 8.10 1.39
N GLY A 39 1.66 8.47 1.95
CA GLY A 39 2.95 8.28 1.30
C GLY A 39 4.11 8.80 2.13
N GLY A 40 5.27 8.74 1.51
CA GLY A 40 6.56 9.11 2.09
C GLY A 40 7.66 8.32 1.43
N SER A 41 8.72 8.02 2.17
CA SER A 41 9.85 7.25 1.66
C SER A 41 9.68 5.74 1.86
N TYR A 42 10.29 4.94 0.99
CA TYR A 42 10.31 3.49 1.11
C TYR A 42 11.68 2.88 0.81
N THR A 43 11.91 1.70 1.37
CA THR A 43 13.00 0.80 1.00
C THR A 43 12.46 -0.60 0.69
N SER A 44 13.21 -1.36 -0.12
CA SER A 44 12.89 -2.73 -0.50
C SER A 44 14.19 -3.53 -0.52
N LEU A 45 14.59 -4.05 0.63
CA LEU A 45 15.88 -4.70 0.83
C LEU A 45 15.68 -6.07 1.50
N ASP A 46 16.37 -7.10 1.01
CA ASP A 46 16.40 -8.45 1.60
C ASP A 46 15.01 -9.06 1.87
N GLY A 47 14.04 -8.80 1.00
CA GLY A 47 12.66 -9.30 1.14
C GLY A 47 11.81 -8.53 2.14
N ILE A 48 12.30 -7.40 2.67
CA ILE A 48 11.55 -6.49 3.52
C ILE A 48 11.29 -5.18 2.78
N TYR A 49 10.01 -4.80 2.74
CA TYR A 49 9.52 -3.54 2.20
C TYR A 49 9.12 -2.66 3.39
N THR A 50 9.82 -1.56 3.55
CA THR A 50 9.63 -0.62 4.66
C THR A 50 9.07 0.68 4.13
N GLU A 51 7.98 1.15 4.74
CA GLU A 51 7.37 2.45 4.46
C GLU A 51 7.60 3.37 5.66
N HIS A 52 8.13 4.56 5.42
CA HIS A 52 8.17 5.66 6.37
C HIS A 52 7.06 6.66 6.00
N ILE A 53 6.11 6.86 6.91
CA ILE A 53 4.90 7.65 6.65
C ILE A 53 5.21 9.12 6.85
N GLU A 54 5.15 9.91 5.77
CA GLU A 54 5.41 11.35 5.79
C GLU A 54 4.13 12.17 5.66
N PHE A 55 3.08 11.59 5.07
CA PHE A 55 1.74 12.15 5.06
C PHE A 55 0.67 11.07 5.02
N PHE A 56 -0.49 11.37 5.62
CA PHE A 56 -1.67 10.52 5.52
C PHE A 56 -2.94 11.38 5.66
N SER A 57 -3.73 11.44 4.59
CA SER A 57 -4.87 12.36 4.49
C SER A 57 -6.05 12.05 5.43
N LYS A 58 -6.08 10.85 6.04
CA LYS A 58 -7.17 10.46 6.96
C LYS A 58 -6.78 10.53 8.43
N ASP A 59 -5.50 10.49 8.73
CA ASP A 59 -4.99 10.35 10.09
C ASP A 59 -3.52 10.81 10.15
N ASP A 60 -3.34 12.09 10.47
CA ASP A 60 -2.03 12.74 10.57
C ASP A 60 -1.20 12.24 11.77
N THR A 61 -1.84 11.65 12.79
CA THR A 61 -1.16 11.05 13.94
C THR A 61 -0.23 9.89 13.55
N ARG A 62 -0.34 9.40 12.32
CA ARG A 62 0.50 8.34 11.75
C ARG A 62 1.79 8.82 11.10
N VAL A 63 1.99 10.13 10.93
CA VAL A 63 3.24 10.67 10.39
C VAL A 63 4.41 10.32 11.32
N GLY A 64 5.53 9.90 10.72
CA GLY A 64 6.70 9.38 11.42
C GLY A 64 6.62 7.89 11.78
N ALA A 65 5.48 7.23 11.54
CA ALA A 65 5.38 5.79 11.73
C ALA A 65 6.19 5.03 10.66
N GLN A 66 6.78 3.91 11.07
CA GLN A 66 7.42 2.95 10.17
C GLN A 66 6.57 1.68 10.07
N LEU A 67 6.24 1.28 8.85
CA LEU A 67 5.56 0.02 8.56
C LEU A 67 6.51 -0.92 7.85
N ASN A 68 6.55 -2.18 8.28
CA ASN A 68 7.41 -3.20 7.69
C ASN A 68 6.56 -4.35 7.18
N PHE A 69 6.80 -4.73 5.93
CA PHE A 69 6.15 -5.84 5.26
C PHE A 69 7.20 -6.80 4.72
N ASN A 70 7.01 -8.09 4.93
CA ASN A 70 7.72 -9.08 4.12
C ASN A 70 7.13 -9.01 2.71
N TYR A 71 7.97 -9.05 1.69
CA TYR A 71 7.51 -9.12 0.32
C TYR A 71 8.09 -10.28 -0.47
N ASN A 72 7.33 -10.72 -1.47
CA ASN A 72 7.78 -11.69 -2.46
C ASN A 72 7.15 -11.36 -3.83
N ILE A 73 7.92 -11.50 -4.91
CA ILE A 73 7.41 -11.34 -6.27
C ILE A 73 7.09 -12.74 -6.83
N LYS A 74 5.81 -13.00 -7.11
CA LYS A 74 5.33 -14.23 -7.73
C LYS A 74 4.79 -13.91 -9.12
N GLY A 75 5.60 -14.19 -10.14
CA GLY A 75 5.27 -13.81 -11.52
C GLY A 75 5.23 -12.29 -11.67
N LYS A 76 4.04 -11.72 -11.92
CA LYS A 76 3.81 -10.27 -12.05
C LYS A 76 3.28 -9.61 -10.78
N ASP A 77 2.97 -10.43 -9.76
CA ASP A 77 2.31 -9.98 -8.55
C ASP A 77 3.34 -9.82 -7.43
N TRP A 78 3.23 -8.71 -6.72
CA TRP A 78 4.05 -8.34 -5.59
C TRP A 78 3.22 -8.51 -4.32
N HIS A 79 3.57 -9.53 -3.56
CA HIS A 79 2.84 -9.98 -2.37
C HIS A 79 3.48 -9.37 -1.13
N HIS A 80 2.70 -8.70 -0.29
CA HIS A 80 3.14 -8.12 0.98
C HIS A 80 2.43 -8.80 2.14
N THR A 81 3.16 -9.26 3.15
CA THR A 81 2.61 -9.74 4.42
C THR A 81 3.22 -8.98 5.59
N GLY A 82 2.40 -8.58 6.56
CA GLY A 82 2.91 -7.85 7.72
C GLY A 82 1.79 -7.46 8.67
N LYS A 83 2.02 -6.37 9.41
CA LYS A 83 0.99 -5.75 10.24
C LYS A 83 0.63 -4.39 9.67
N ASN A 84 -0.65 -4.05 9.68
CA ASN A 84 -1.10 -2.71 9.32
C ASN A 84 -0.73 -1.69 10.42
N SER A 85 -1.09 -0.43 10.19
CA SER A 85 -0.89 0.66 11.14
C SER A 85 -1.51 0.41 12.53
N LYS A 86 -2.57 -0.38 12.62
CA LYS A 86 -3.25 -0.76 13.87
C LYS A 86 -2.66 -2.03 14.53
N GLY A 87 -1.62 -2.62 13.96
CA GLY A 87 -0.99 -3.85 14.46
C GLY A 87 -1.70 -5.13 14.06
N GLU A 88 -2.72 -5.06 13.21
CA GLU A 88 -3.48 -6.23 12.74
C GLU A 88 -2.77 -6.88 11.55
N PRO A 89 -2.82 -8.22 11.41
CA PRO A 89 -2.25 -8.92 10.26
C PRO A 89 -2.81 -8.41 8.94
N MET A 90 -1.93 -8.19 7.97
CA MET A 90 -2.26 -7.69 6.64
C MET A 90 -1.59 -8.54 5.57
N TYR A 91 -2.32 -8.77 4.48
CA TYR A 91 -1.82 -9.42 3.29
C TYR A 91 -2.33 -8.70 2.04
N GLU A 92 -1.43 -8.10 1.28
CA GLU A 92 -1.76 -7.36 0.06
C GLU A 92 -1.10 -7.98 -1.16
N ILE A 93 -1.74 -7.82 -2.31
CA ILE A 93 -1.23 -8.25 -3.61
C ILE A 93 -1.30 -7.05 -4.55
N TRP A 94 -0.15 -6.63 -5.07
CA TRP A 94 0.00 -5.52 -6.01
C TRP A 94 0.45 -6.05 -7.37
N SER A 95 -0.17 -5.58 -8.46
CA SER A 95 0.25 -5.92 -9.82
C SER A 95 0.61 -4.64 -10.56
N LYS A 96 1.66 -4.69 -11.38
CA LYS A 96 1.98 -3.57 -12.29
C LYS A 96 0.82 -3.36 -13.27
N ARG A 97 0.48 -2.10 -13.50
CA ARG A 97 -0.49 -1.65 -14.51
C ARG A 97 0.26 -1.11 -15.72
#